data_AF-U6L2Z8-F1
#
_entry.id   AF-U6L2Z8-F1
#
_cell.length_a   1.000
_cell.length_b   1.000
_cell.length_c   1.000
_cell.angle_alpha   90.00
_cell.angle_beta   90.00
_cell.angle_gamma   90.00
#
_symmetry.space_group_name_H-M   'P 1'
#
loop_
_entity.id
_entity.type
_entity.pdbx_description
1 polymer ?
#
loop_
_entity_poly.entity_id
_entity_poly.type
_entity_poly.pdbx_seq_one_letter_code
_entity_poly.pdbx_strand_id
1 'polypeptide(L)'
;DIFSVQERVVLSGCWKGGDLHIAAVAACNVGDIRLDREPDLRTNQDRVVLRHLGGDVDIRTYRDKPLHFDVGSHVGEFRLGSTIVLVFEAPKDFEFSVKAGDRIKAGYRLGGVGPPLVAADEKSRKFIHY
;
A
#
# COMPACT_ATOMS: atom_id res chain seq x y z
N ASP A 1 1.86 15.77 14.92
CA ASP A 1 1.80 15.33 13.51
C ASP A 1 2.97 14.37 13.27
N ILE A 2 2.72 13.06 13.35
CA ILE A 2 3.77 12.02 13.27
C ILE A 2 3.95 11.49 11.85
N PHE A 3 2.90 11.58 11.02
CA PHE A 3 2.88 11.05 9.66
C PHE A 3 3.65 11.95 8.67
N SER A 4 3.80 13.23 8.98
CA SER A 4 4.56 14.17 8.14
C SER A 4 6.08 14.03 8.29
N VAL A 5 6.56 13.53 9.44
CA VAL A 5 7.99 13.46 9.80
C VAL A 5 8.60 12.08 9.53
N GLN A 6 7.77 11.03 9.52
CA GLN A 6 8.21 9.67 9.25
C GLN A 6 8.52 9.46 7.76
N GLU A 7 9.55 8.65 7.50
CA GLU A 7 9.88 8.19 6.17
C GLU A 7 8.72 7.38 5.57
N ARG A 8 8.47 7.60 4.29
CA ARG A 8 7.37 6.94 3.59
C ARG A 8 7.68 6.75 2.11
N VAL A 9 7.11 5.69 1.56
CA VAL A 9 7.12 5.40 0.13
C VAL A 9 5.69 5.48 -0.37
N VAL A 10 5.45 6.31 -1.38
CA VAL A 10 4.11 6.49 -1.96
C VAL A 10 4.09 5.86 -3.34
N LEU A 11 3.29 4.80 -3.50
CA LEU A 11 2.97 4.21 -4.79
C LEU A 11 1.73 4.90 -5.33
N SER A 12 1.81 5.43 -6.55
CA SER A 12 0.70 6.10 -7.22
C SER A 12 0.42 5.42 -8.55
N GLY A 13 -0.86 5.13 -8.81
CA GLY A 13 -1.30 4.51 -10.04
C GLY A 13 -2.82 4.52 -10.13
N CYS A 14 -3.37 3.61 -10.93
CA CYS A 14 -4.79 3.46 -11.13
C CYS A 14 -5.23 2.03 -10.80
N TRP A 15 -6.48 1.88 -10.38
CA TRP A 15 -7.16 0.61 -10.21
C TRP A 15 -8.49 0.64 -11.00
N LYS A 16 -9.26 -0.45 -10.96
CA LYS A 16 -10.53 -0.56 -11.72
C LYS A 16 -11.53 0.59 -11.43
N GLY A 17 -11.48 1.17 -10.22
CA GLY A 17 -12.39 2.23 -9.78
C GLY A 17 -11.90 3.66 -9.98
N GLY A 18 -10.70 3.86 -10.57
CA GLY A 18 -10.08 5.18 -10.74
C GLY A 18 -8.67 5.24 -10.18
N ASP A 19 -8.28 6.36 -9.59
CA ASP A 19 -6.95 6.52 -9.01
C ASP A 19 -6.77 5.75 -7.70
N LEU A 20 -5.53 5.29 -7.46
CA LEU A 20 -5.11 4.56 -6.25
C LEU A 20 -3.72 5.03 -5.83
N HIS A 21 -3.62 5.44 -4.56
CA HIS A 21 -2.38 5.77 -3.89
C HIS A 21 -2.24 4.93 -2.63
N ILE A 22 -1.06 4.32 -2.49
CA ILE A 22 -0.69 3.50 -1.34
C ILE A 22 0.54 4.14 -0.72
N ALA A 23 0.41 4.64 0.50
CA ALA A 23 1.55 5.15 1.26
C ALA A 23 1.97 4.14 2.33
N ALA A 24 3.18 3.62 2.18
CA ALA A 24 3.88 2.83 3.17
C ALA A 24 4.65 3.76 4.11
N VAL A 25 4.22 3.87 5.36
CA VAL A 25 4.80 4.78 6.36
C VAL A 25 5.54 3.96 7.42
N ALA A 26 6.84 4.22 7.56
CA ALA A 26 7.69 3.56 8.53
C ALA A 26 7.53 4.20 9.92
N ALA A 27 7.33 3.40 10.97
CA ALA A 27 7.33 3.90 12.34
C ALA A 27 8.76 4.21 12.86
N CYS A 28 8.87 4.80 14.05
CA CYS A 28 10.16 5.04 14.70
C CYS A 28 10.95 3.72 14.85
N ASN A 29 12.19 3.69 14.34
CA ASN A 29 13.10 2.52 14.30
C ASN A 29 12.70 1.41 13.31
N VAL A 30 11.82 1.68 12.36
CA VAL A 30 11.52 0.79 11.24
C VAL A 30 12.34 1.24 10.04
N GLY A 31 13.41 0.50 9.75
CA GLY A 31 14.42 0.98 8.81
C GLY A 31 14.28 0.53 7.35
N ASP A 32 13.31 -0.31 7.01
CA ASP A 32 13.38 -0.99 5.72
C ASP A 32 11.99 -1.26 5.14
N ILE A 33 11.57 -0.36 4.25
CA ILE A 33 10.44 -0.56 3.35
C ILE A 33 11.01 -1.18 2.08
N ARG A 34 10.60 -2.41 1.77
CA ARG A 34 11.07 -3.13 0.59
C ARG A 34 9.94 -3.32 -0.40
N LEU A 35 10.24 -3.08 -1.67
CA LEU A 35 9.33 -3.32 -2.78
C LEU A 35 9.94 -4.35 -3.72
N ASP A 36 9.19 -5.40 -4.06
CA ASP A 36 9.71 -6.51 -4.87
C ASP A 36 10.09 -6.05 -6.28
N ARG A 37 9.35 -5.08 -6.82
CA ARG A 37 9.59 -4.51 -8.15
C ARG A 37 10.62 -3.39 -8.16
N GLU A 38 11.07 -2.92 -7.00
CA GLU A 38 12.10 -1.89 -6.84
C GLU A 38 13.18 -2.37 -5.84
N PRO A 39 13.97 -3.40 -6.19
CA PRO A 39 14.95 -4.01 -5.27
C PRO A 39 16.08 -3.06 -4.88
N ASP A 40 16.29 -1.98 -5.64
CA ASP A 40 17.29 -0.95 -5.38
C ASP A 40 16.76 0.21 -4.54
N LEU A 41 15.48 0.19 -4.15
CA LEU A 41 14.96 1.14 -3.19
C LEU A 41 15.69 0.96 -1.85
N ARG A 42 16.12 2.07 -1.28
CA ARG A 42 16.78 2.11 0.03
C ARG A 42 16.07 3.14 0.89
N THR A 43 15.52 2.69 2.00
CA THR A 43 14.95 3.54 3.04
C THR A 43 15.88 3.63 4.24
N ASN A 44 15.59 4.55 5.16
CA ASN A 44 16.25 4.76 6.45
C ASN A 44 17.76 4.90 6.32
N GLN A 45 18.20 5.65 5.31
CA GLN A 45 19.58 5.99 5.18
C GLN A 45 19.93 7.07 6.21
N ASP A 46 20.99 6.85 6.99
CA ASP A 46 21.57 7.83 7.91
C ASP A 46 21.99 9.06 7.09
N ARG A 47 21.14 10.07 7.07
CA ARG A 47 21.37 11.30 6.32
C ARG A 47 21.08 12.48 7.22
N VAL A 48 21.99 13.45 7.18
CA VAL A 48 21.87 14.72 7.91
C VAL A 48 20.77 15.54 7.24
N VAL A 49 19.50 15.25 7.57
CA VAL A 49 18.37 16.04 7.10
C VAL A 49 18.25 17.26 8.01
N LEU A 50 18.54 18.45 7.46
CA LEU A 50 18.16 19.70 8.10
C LEU A 50 16.63 19.72 8.16
N ARG A 51 16.06 19.44 9.34
CA ARG A 51 14.60 19.30 9.58
C ARG A 51 13.73 20.47 9.12
N HIS A 52 14.35 21.58 8.69
CA HIS A 52 13.72 22.86 8.37
C HIS A 52 13.52 23.10 6.87
N LEU A 53 14.06 22.25 5.98
CA LEU A 53 14.04 22.47 4.52
C LEU A 53 13.15 21.50 3.74
N GLY A 54 12.40 20.63 4.44
CA GLY A 54 11.74 19.49 3.81
C GLY A 54 12.78 18.39 3.54
N GLY A 55 12.42 17.13 3.79
CA GLY A 55 13.32 16.01 3.53
C GLY A 55 13.65 15.87 2.04
N ASP A 56 14.63 15.03 1.73
CA ASP A 56 14.90 14.63 0.35
C ASP A 56 13.71 13.83 -0.21
N VAL A 57 13.32 14.12 -1.46
CA VAL A 57 12.20 13.44 -2.15
C VAL A 57 12.74 12.85 -3.44
N ASP A 58 12.88 11.52 -3.48
CA ASP A 58 13.15 10.79 -4.71
C ASP A 58 11.83 10.41 -5.39
N ILE A 59 11.72 10.68 -6.69
CA ILE A 59 10.53 10.36 -7.49
C ILE A 59 10.96 9.51 -8.69
N ARG A 60 10.44 8.30 -8.75
CA ARG A 60 10.59 7.40 -9.90
C ARG A 60 9.30 7.32 -10.70
N THR A 61 9.41 7.47 -12.02
CA THR A 61 8.27 7.46 -12.94
C THR A 61 8.38 6.27 -13.89
N TYR A 62 7.32 5.47 -14.02
CA TYR A 62 7.29 4.24 -14.81
C TYR A 62 6.41 4.35 -16.07
N ARG A 63 6.35 5.53 -16.71
CA ARG A 63 5.46 5.78 -17.87
C ARG A 63 5.76 4.86 -19.05
N ASP A 64 7.04 4.61 -19.33
CA ASP A 64 7.45 3.78 -20.48
C ASP A 64 7.30 2.27 -20.22
N LYS A 65 7.29 1.87 -18.95
CA LYS A 65 7.11 0.48 -18.53
C LYS A 65 6.30 0.40 -17.23
N PRO A 66 4.95 0.51 -17.30
CA PRO A 66 4.12 0.51 -16.11
C PRO A 66 4.21 -0.81 -15.34
N LEU A 67 4.31 -0.69 -14.01
CA LEU A 67 4.26 -1.85 -13.12
C LEU A 67 2.80 -2.32 -12.98
N HIS A 68 2.53 -3.56 -13.36
CA HIS A 68 1.21 -4.17 -13.25
C HIS A 68 1.17 -5.12 -12.05
N PHE A 69 0.09 -5.05 -11.29
CA PHE A 69 -0.16 -5.89 -10.12
C PHE A 69 -1.54 -6.53 -10.25
N ASP A 70 -1.58 -7.85 -10.13
CA ASP A 70 -2.83 -8.57 -9.99
C ASP A 70 -3.32 -8.49 -8.55
N VAL A 71 -4.63 -8.58 -8.35
CA VAL A 71 -5.23 -8.68 -7.02
C VAL A 71 -4.64 -9.87 -6.27
N GLY A 72 -4.10 -9.61 -5.07
CA GLY A 72 -3.41 -10.60 -4.25
C GLY A 72 -1.90 -10.71 -4.50
N SER A 73 -1.36 -9.99 -5.50
CA SER A 73 0.08 -9.91 -5.71
C SER A 73 0.79 -9.32 -4.49
N HIS A 74 1.91 -9.90 -4.12
CA HIS A 74 2.81 -9.30 -3.16
C HIS A 74 3.47 -8.06 -3.80
N VAL A 75 3.39 -6.92 -3.11
CA VAL A 75 3.96 -5.65 -3.58
C VAL A 75 5.28 -5.38 -2.86
N GLY A 76 5.35 -5.73 -1.58
CA GLY A 76 6.46 -5.43 -0.71
C GLY A 76 6.15 -5.76 0.73
N GLU A 77 7.15 -5.57 1.60
CA GLU A 77 7.09 -5.94 3.01
C GLU A 77 7.57 -4.80 3.92
N PHE A 78 7.09 -4.84 5.16
CA PHE A 78 7.72 -4.14 6.28
C PHE A 78 8.31 -5.16 7.22
N ARG A 79 9.44 -4.82 7.82
CA ARG A 79 10.11 -5.71 8.78
C ARG A 79 9.73 -5.44 10.24
N LEU A 80 9.17 -4.28 10.56
CA LEU A 80 8.73 -3.92 11.91
C LEU A 80 7.58 -2.89 11.85
N GLY A 81 6.69 -2.90 12.85
CA GLY A 81 5.37 -2.25 12.88
C GLY A 81 5.21 -0.98 12.02
N SER A 82 4.33 -1.06 11.02
CA SER A 82 4.18 -0.04 9.98
C SER A 82 2.74 0.41 9.84
N THR A 83 2.55 1.54 9.16
CA THR A 83 1.22 2.01 8.75
C THR A 83 1.12 1.97 7.24
N ILE A 84 0.02 1.42 6.72
CA ILE A 84 -0.40 1.59 5.34
C ILE A 84 -1.55 2.59 5.31
N VAL A 85 -1.42 3.62 4.49
CA VAL A 85 -2.49 4.54 4.15
C VAL A 85 -2.92 4.27 2.72
N LEU A 86 -4.22 4.05 2.51
CA LEU A 86 -4.83 3.86 1.20
C LEU A 86 -5.70 5.08 0.89
N VAL A 87 -5.47 5.69 -0.26
CA VAL A 87 -6.32 6.74 -0.82
C VAL A 87 -6.71 6.29 -2.21
N PHE A 88 -8.01 6.16 -2.48
CA PHE A 88 -8.48 5.64 -3.76
C PHE A 88 -9.81 6.25 -4.15
N GLU A 89 -10.04 6.40 -5.45
CA GLU A 89 -11.35 6.72 -5.99
C GLU A 89 -12.23 5.46 -5.96
N ALA A 90 -13.47 5.59 -5.51
CA ALA A 90 -14.39 4.47 -5.39
C ALA A 90 -15.66 4.69 -6.24
N PRO A 91 -16.22 3.63 -6.86
CA PRO A 91 -17.55 3.69 -7.45
C PRO A 91 -18.61 4.16 -6.44
N LYS A 92 -19.71 4.75 -6.93
CA LYS A 92 -20.78 5.31 -6.08
C LYS A 92 -21.48 4.26 -5.19
N ASP A 93 -21.45 3.00 -5.61
CA ASP A 93 -22.02 1.84 -4.95
C ASP A 93 -20.97 1.00 -4.19
N PHE A 94 -19.81 1.59 -3.90
CA PHE A 94 -18.79 0.95 -3.08
C PHE A 94 -19.20 0.94 -1.60
N GLU A 95 -19.10 -0.22 -0.97
CA GLU A 95 -19.34 -0.37 0.46
C GLU A 95 -18.12 -0.96 1.16
N PHE A 96 -17.76 -0.38 2.31
CA PHE A 96 -16.74 -0.94 3.20
C PHE A 96 -17.30 -2.17 3.93
N SER A 97 -16.52 -3.25 3.93
CA SER A 97 -16.82 -4.48 4.66
C SER A 97 -16.22 -4.48 6.08
N VAL A 98 -15.50 -3.41 6.44
CA VAL A 98 -14.80 -3.23 7.72
C VAL A 98 -15.17 -1.90 8.36
N LYS A 99 -15.00 -1.79 9.67
CA LYS A 99 -15.19 -0.56 10.46
C LYS A 99 -13.86 -0.12 11.08
N ALA A 100 -13.81 1.16 11.45
CA ALA A 100 -12.65 1.69 12.17
C ALA A 100 -12.42 0.90 13.47
N GLY A 101 -11.19 0.45 13.68
CA GLY A 101 -10.79 -0.37 14.83
C GLY A 101 -10.84 -1.88 14.60
N ASP A 102 -11.39 -2.35 13.48
CA ASP A 102 -11.40 -3.78 13.16
C ASP A 102 -9.98 -4.32 12.96
N ARG A 103 -9.72 -5.51 13.51
CA ARG A 103 -8.50 -6.27 13.23
C ARG A 103 -8.68 -7.04 11.93
N ILE A 104 -7.93 -6.66 10.92
CA ILE A 104 -7.91 -7.32 9.60
C ILE A 104 -6.70 -8.24 9.45
N LYS A 105 -6.80 -9.25 8.59
CA LYS A 105 -5.66 -10.09 8.16
C LYS A 105 -5.45 -9.95 6.65
N ALA A 106 -4.26 -10.31 6.19
CA ALA A 106 -3.98 -10.39 4.75
C ALA A 106 -5.01 -11.28 4.05
N GLY A 107 -5.54 -10.78 2.94
CA GLY A 107 -6.61 -11.44 2.17
C GLY A 107 -8.02 -11.21 2.69
N TYR A 108 -8.24 -10.39 3.72
CA TYR A 108 -9.59 -9.95 4.08
C TYR A 108 -10.07 -8.87 3.09
N ARG A 109 -11.35 -8.93 2.73
CA ARG A 109 -11.99 -7.90 1.93
C ARG A 109 -12.17 -6.63 2.78
N LEU A 110 -11.59 -5.52 2.33
CA LEU A 110 -11.78 -4.20 2.94
C LEU A 110 -13.10 -3.56 2.50
N GLY A 111 -13.48 -3.75 1.24
CA GLY A 111 -14.69 -3.20 0.65
C GLY A 111 -14.77 -3.56 -0.83
N GLY A 112 -15.89 -3.21 -1.45
CA GLY A 112 -16.11 -3.42 -2.88
C GLY A 112 -17.56 -3.21 -3.26
N VAL A 113 -17.84 -3.36 -4.56
CA VAL A 113 -19.20 -3.28 -5.11
C VAL A 113 -19.87 -4.65 -5.00
N GLY A 114 -21.12 -4.66 -4.51
CA GLY A 114 -21.92 -5.87 -4.37
C GLY A 114 -21.40 -6.85 -3.31
N PRO A 115 -22.03 -8.03 -3.16
CA PRO A 115 -21.66 -8.98 -2.12
C PRO A 115 -20.25 -9.57 -2.32
N PRO A 116 -19.61 -10.10 -1.25
CA PRO A 116 -18.40 -10.91 -1.34
C PRO A 116 -18.60 -12.07 -2.32
N LEU A 117 -17.72 -12.17 -3.32
CA LEU A 117 -17.62 -13.35 -4.16
C LEU A 117 -16.86 -14.40 -3.36
N VAL A 118 -17.52 -15.52 -3.09
CA VAL A 118 -16.89 -16.71 -2.49
C VAL A 118 -16.42 -17.59 -3.63
N ALA A 119 -15.16 -18.02 -3.61
CA ALA A 119 -14.63 -18.93 -4.61
C ALA A 119 -15.38 -20.27 -4.57
N ALA A 120 -15.71 -20.78 -5.75
CA ALA A 120 -16.38 -22.08 -5.86
C ALA A 120 -15.41 -23.25 -5.62
N ASP A 121 -14.12 -23.03 -5.87
CA ASP A 121 -13.06 -24.01 -5.74
C ASP A 121 -11.73 -23.36 -5.30
N GLU A 122 -10.76 -24.17 -4.89
CA GLU A 122 -9.46 -23.70 -4.41
C GLU A 122 -8.63 -22.99 -5.50
N LYS A 123 -8.86 -23.31 -6.78
CA LYS A 123 -8.11 -22.71 -7.91
C LYS A 123 -8.61 -21.30 -8.25
N SER A 124 -9.88 -21.02 -8.01
CA SER A 124 -10.52 -19.72 -8.20
C SER A 124 -10.37 -18.81 -6.97
N ARG A 125 -9.84 -19.34 -5.86
CA ARG A 125 -9.63 -18.64 -4.61
C ARG A 125 -8.49 -17.64 -4.70
N LYS A 126 -8.83 -16.36 -4.84
CA LYS A 126 -7.85 -15.26 -4.85
C LYS A 126 -7.46 -14.79 -3.45
N PHE A 127 -8.26 -15.11 -2.43
CA PHE A 127 -8.05 -14.64 -1.07
C PHE A 127 -8.11 -15.79 -0.07
N ILE A 128 -7.32 -15.72 1.01
CA ILE A 128 -7.24 -16.80 2.01
C ILE A 128 -8.59 -17.07 2.71
N HIS A 129 -9.53 -16.13 2.61
CA HIS A 129 -10.84 -16.22 3.25
C HIS A 129 -12.03 -16.13 2.27
N TYR A 130 -11.77 -15.99 0.96
CA TYR A 130 -12.81 -15.86 -0.08
C TYR A 130 -12.41 -16.58 -1.36
#